data_AF-A0AAV0R6K4-F1
#
_entry.id   AF-A0AAV0R6K4-F1
#
_cell.length_a   1.000
_cell.length_b   1.000
_cell.length_c   1.000
_cell.angle_alpha   90.00
_cell.angle_beta   90.00
_cell.angle_gamma   90.00
#
_symmetry.space_group_name_H-M   'P 1'
#
loop_
_entity.id
_entity.type
_entity.pdbx_description
1 polymer ?
#
loop_
_entity_poly.entity_id
_entity_poly.type
_entity_poly.pdbx_seq_one_letter_code
_entity_poly.pdbx_strand_id
1 'polypeptide(L)'
;MAPPPNWRTCSYFLFSLFSLLLSSQVCTSAGDTPEIVYHGGALLTGNVKLALVWYGRFGRVQKNTVRAFVKSLNYVGHYHYTSQQPLVSSWWKIVESYQSAAKQPQRPITVKVVRQVTDTSYSIGKVITADFLKPLIQKATEGNSGIVPVIFTARDVSVHGLCMGKCADHGVIDQQPYIIVGNPQTECPEECAWPFAGGPNLIPPSGDIGADAMVIGFAQGLVDTMTNPLETGFFEDSLRKPLEASSACMGIFGSGAVPGSNPGKLLKDPITGKSFNAYGSKGKRFLVPAVWNPVTNACWTLM
;
A
#
# COMPACT_ATOMS: atom_id res chain seq x y z
N MET A 1 -5.71 46.58 -1.34
CA MET A 1 -6.87 46.34 -0.45
C MET A 1 -6.66 44.99 0.22
N ALA A 2 -6.83 44.93 1.54
CA ALA A 2 -6.46 43.84 2.43
C ALA A 2 -7.20 42.51 2.13
N PRO A 3 -6.65 41.35 2.53
CA PRO A 3 -7.41 40.11 2.59
C PRO A 3 -8.52 40.19 3.66
N PRO A 4 -9.66 39.48 3.47
CA PRO A 4 -10.80 39.50 4.39
C PRO A 4 -10.47 38.80 5.73
N PRO A 5 -11.23 39.07 6.80
CA PRO A 5 -10.88 38.71 8.16
C PRO A 5 -11.04 37.20 8.41
N ASN A 6 -10.06 36.59 9.08
CA ASN A 6 -10.13 35.24 9.62
C ASN A 6 -11.22 35.17 10.70
N TRP A 7 -12.35 34.53 10.41
CA TRP A 7 -13.36 34.24 11.43
C TRP A 7 -12.90 33.02 12.22
N ARG A 8 -12.47 33.27 13.47
CA ARG A 8 -12.22 32.23 14.47
C ARG A 8 -13.54 31.83 15.08
N THR A 9 -14.06 30.64 14.76
CA THR A 9 -15.12 30.02 15.56
C THR A 9 -14.46 29.08 16.58
N CYS A 10 -14.34 29.55 17.82
CA CYS A 10 -14.12 28.67 18.98
C CYS A 10 -15.50 28.31 19.54
N SER A 11 -15.95 27.07 19.37
CA SER A 11 -17.12 26.57 20.09
C SER A 11 -16.71 26.17 21.50
N TYR A 12 -17.26 26.87 22.50
CA TYR A 12 -17.16 26.48 23.91
C TYR A 12 -18.29 25.48 24.22
N PHE A 13 -17.95 24.22 24.49
CA PHE A 13 -18.86 23.30 25.18
C PHE A 13 -18.81 23.64 26.67
N LEU A 14 -19.82 24.35 27.17
CA LEU A 14 -20.02 24.53 28.61
C LEU A 14 -20.63 23.25 29.19
N PHE A 15 -19.76 22.35 29.68
CA PHE A 15 -20.20 21.30 30.60
C PHE A 15 -20.13 21.82 32.04
N SER A 16 -21.27 21.70 32.73
CA SER A 16 -21.46 22.02 34.15
C SER A 16 -20.38 21.37 35.03
N LEU A 17 -19.93 22.16 36.01
CA LEU A 17 -18.97 21.90 37.07
C LEU A 17 -18.87 20.42 37.51
N PHE A 18 -17.69 19.82 37.30
CA PHE A 18 -16.82 19.16 38.29
C PHE A 18 -15.95 18.10 37.60
N SER A 19 -14.79 18.48 37.06
CA SER A 19 -13.63 17.59 36.79
C SER A 19 -12.45 18.40 36.27
N LEU A 20 -11.35 18.45 37.03
CA LEU A 20 -10.04 18.85 36.52
C LEU A 20 -9.56 17.79 35.53
N LEU A 21 -9.69 18.06 34.23
CA LEU A 21 -9.02 17.30 33.17
C LEU A 21 -8.21 18.29 32.34
N LEU A 22 -6.90 18.01 32.22
CA LEU A 22 -6.01 18.69 31.28
C LEU A 22 -6.65 18.63 29.89
N SER A 23 -7.15 19.77 29.43
CA SER A 23 -7.61 19.93 28.07
C SER A 23 -6.38 20.03 27.17
N SER A 24 -5.94 18.92 26.59
CA SER A 24 -5.02 18.97 25.46
C SER A 24 -5.77 19.57 24.28
N GLN A 25 -5.50 20.84 23.98
CA GLN A 25 -5.89 21.47 22.74
C GLN A 25 -5.25 20.69 21.58
N VAL A 26 -6.02 19.85 20.89
CA VAL A 26 -5.65 19.46 19.53
C VAL A 26 -6.02 20.62 18.63
N CYS A 27 -5.10 21.57 18.52
CA CYS A 27 -5.10 22.48 17.38
C CYS A 27 -4.75 21.63 16.16
N THR A 28 -5.75 21.22 15.38
CA THR A 28 -5.49 20.86 13.99
C THR A 28 -5.07 22.14 13.28
N SER A 29 -3.77 22.36 13.16
CA SER A 29 -3.27 23.22 12.09
C SER A 29 -3.83 22.66 10.79
N ALA A 30 -4.28 23.53 9.88
CA ALA A 30 -4.30 23.21 8.47
C ALA A 30 -2.82 22.95 8.08
N GLY A 31 -2.34 21.75 8.36
CA GLY A 31 -0.94 21.37 8.32
C GLY A 31 -0.60 20.91 6.92
N ASP A 32 0.52 21.41 6.42
CA ASP A 32 1.14 21.19 5.12
C ASP A 32 0.66 19.95 4.37
N THR A 33 0.26 20.16 3.11
CA THR A 33 0.11 19.05 2.16
C THR A 33 1.43 18.28 2.12
N PRO A 34 1.45 16.97 2.41
CA PRO A 34 2.70 16.22 2.47
C PRO A 34 3.44 16.34 1.14
N GLU A 35 4.67 16.82 1.16
CA GLU A 35 5.45 17.03 -0.06
C GLU A 35 6.42 15.87 -0.24
N ILE A 36 6.04 14.88 -1.05
CA ILE A 36 6.92 13.77 -1.41
C ILE A 36 7.93 14.25 -2.46
N VAL A 37 9.17 14.47 -2.05
CA VAL A 37 10.25 14.98 -2.90
C VAL A 37 11.31 13.91 -3.17
N TYR A 38 12.09 14.10 -4.24
CA TYR A 38 13.16 13.18 -4.62
C TYR A 38 14.49 13.60 -3.99
N HIS A 39 15.13 12.67 -3.28
CA HIS A 39 16.38 12.89 -2.53
C HIS A 39 17.63 12.35 -3.27
N GLY A 40 17.50 12.01 -4.55
CA GLY A 40 18.63 11.64 -5.40
C GLY A 40 19.06 10.17 -5.34
N GLY A 41 18.41 9.34 -4.53
CA GLY A 41 18.71 7.91 -4.40
C GLY A 41 18.10 7.02 -5.48
N ALA A 42 18.28 5.70 -5.31
CA ALA A 42 17.89 4.72 -6.31
C ALA A 42 16.36 4.60 -6.46
N LEU A 43 15.92 4.19 -7.66
CA LEU A 43 14.55 3.73 -7.96
C LEU A 43 14.63 2.31 -8.53
N LEU A 44 13.61 1.47 -8.31
CA LEU A 44 13.50 0.19 -9.02
C LEU A 44 12.80 0.40 -10.36
N THR A 45 13.52 0.13 -11.45
CA THR A 45 13.02 0.34 -12.81
C THR A 45 13.32 -0.86 -13.72
N GLY A 46 12.80 -0.85 -14.95
CA GLY A 46 13.06 -1.89 -15.94
C GLY A 46 12.40 -3.24 -15.59
N ASN A 47 13.20 -4.30 -15.43
CA ASN A 47 12.70 -5.64 -15.16
C ASN A 47 12.88 -6.00 -13.67
N VAL A 48 11.82 -5.86 -12.88
CA VAL A 48 11.83 -6.17 -11.45
C VAL A 48 11.43 -7.63 -11.22
N LYS A 49 12.28 -8.37 -10.50
CA LYS A 49 12.07 -9.78 -10.16
C LYS A 49 11.64 -9.88 -8.70
N LEU A 50 10.53 -10.57 -8.45
CA LEU A 50 10.00 -10.82 -7.11
C LEU A 50 10.17 -12.30 -6.72
N ALA A 51 10.57 -12.54 -5.47
CA ALA A 51 10.45 -13.85 -4.82
C ALA A 51 9.37 -13.80 -3.74
N LEU A 52 8.26 -14.51 -3.93
CA LEU A 52 7.19 -14.51 -2.92
C LEU A 52 7.50 -15.53 -1.83
N VAL A 53 7.50 -15.10 -0.57
CA VAL A 53 7.65 -15.96 0.60
C VAL A 53 6.30 -16.07 1.29
N TRP A 54 5.75 -17.29 1.32
CA TRP A 54 4.54 -17.63 2.06
C TRP A 54 4.94 -18.16 3.44
N TYR A 55 5.02 -17.27 4.43
CA TYR A 55 5.47 -17.61 5.78
C TYR A 55 4.29 -18.02 6.66
N GLY A 56 4.16 -19.33 6.88
CA GLY A 56 3.03 -19.98 7.55
C GLY A 56 2.05 -20.65 6.58
N ARG A 57 0.84 -20.94 7.09
CA ARG A 57 -0.20 -21.67 6.33
C ARG A 57 -1.14 -20.70 5.60
N PHE A 58 -1.18 -20.82 4.28
CA PHE A 58 -1.97 -19.94 3.41
C PHE A 58 -3.02 -20.70 2.61
N GLY A 59 -4.20 -20.07 2.46
CA GLY A 59 -5.26 -20.57 1.60
C GLY A 59 -4.96 -20.39 0.11
N ARG A 60 -5.65 -21.19 -0.73
CA ARG A 60 -5.51 -21.11 -2.19
C ARG A 60 -5.96 -19.75 -2.75
N VAL A 61 -7.02 -19.16 -2.17
CA VAL A 61 -7.55 -17.86 -2.60
C VAL A 61 -6.52 -16.76 -2.39
N GLN A 62 -5.95 -16.64 -1.19
CA GLN A 62 -4.90 -15.67 -0.86
C GLN A 62 -3.72 -15.73 -1.85
N LYS A 63 -3.11 -16.91 -2.04
CA LYS A 63 -1.98 -17.05 -2.97
C LYS A 63 -2.36 -16.73 -4.42
N ASN A 64 -3.57 -17.10 -4.85
CA ASN A 64 -4.05 -16.85 -6.21
C ASN A 64 -4.31 -15.36 -6.45
N THR A 65 -4.93 -14.66 -5.50
CA THR A 65 -5.27 -13.24 -5.61
C THR A 65 -4.01 -12.38 -5.72
N VAL A 66 -3.01 -12.62 -4.86
CA VAL A 66 -1.70 -11.93 -4.93
C VAL A 66 -0.99 -12.18 -6.27
N ARG A 67 -0.90 -13.43 -6.73
CA ARG A 67 -0.28 -13.74 -8.03
C ARG A 67 -1.04 -13.10 -9.20
N ALA A 68 -2.36 -13.06 -9.12
CA ALA A 68 -3.18 -12.41 -10.14
C ALA A 68 -2.97 -10.90 -10.15
N PHE A 69 -2.78 -10.27 -8.99
CA PHE A 69 -2.42 -8.86 -8.89
C PHE A 69 -1.09 -8.56 -9.58
N VAL A 70 -0.01 -9.30 -9.27
CA VAL A 70 1.31 -9.11 -9.93
C VAL A 70 1.20 -9.28 -11.45
N LYS A 71 0.47 -10.29 -11.93
CA LYS A 71 0.23 -10.49 -13.37
C LYS A 71 -0.53 -9.33 -14.01
N SER A 72 -1.36 -8.63 -13.24
CA SER A 72 -2.19 -7.53 -13.72
C SER A 72 -1.44 -6.21 -13.86
N LEU A 73 -0.28 -6.05 -13.19
CA LEU A 73 0.60 -4.89 -13.36
C LEU A 73 1.08 -4.75 -14.81
N ASN A 74 1.45 -5.87 -15.44
CA ASN A 74 1.93 -5.91 -16.83
C ASN A 74 0.81 -6.16 -17.84
N TYR A 75 -0.47 -6.16 -17.43
CA TYR A 75 -1.56 -6.54 -18.31
C TYR A 75 -1.90 -5.41 -19.28
N VAL A 76 -1.64 -5.65 -20.56
CA VAL A 76 -2.11 -4.80 -21.65
C VAL A 76 -3.49 -5.32 -22.04
N GLY A 77 -4.53 -4.51 -21.80
CA GLY A 77 -5.91 -4.91 -22.09
C GLY A 77 -6.08 -5.32 -23.55
N HIS A 78 -6.50 -6.57 -23.80
CA HIS A 78 -6.90 -6.97 -25.16
C HIS A 78 -8.37 -6.60 -25.41
N TYR A 79 -8.58 -5.81 -26.47
CA TYR A 79 -9.73 -5.50 -27.36
C TYR A 79 -11.22 -5.71 -26.92
N HIS A 80 -11.53 -6.41 -25.83
CA HIS A 80 -12.90 -6.74 -25.41
C HIS A 80 -13.44 -5.93 -24.22
N TYR A 81 -12.61 -5.11 -23.59
CA TYR A 81 -13.06 -4.15 -22.59
C TYR A 81 -12.98 -2.78 -23.24
N THR A 82 -14.10 -2.06 -23.25
CA THR A 82 -14.19 -0.70 -23.79
C THR A 82 -13.03 0.14 -23.23
N SER A 83 -12.49 1.06 -24.03
CA SER A 83 -11.32 1.90 -23.73
C SER A 83 -11.43 2.80 -22.49
N GLN A 84 -12.44 2.58 -21.64
CA GLN A 84 -12.83 3.40 -20.50
C GLN A 84 -12.78 2.65 -19.15
N GLN A 85 -12.43 1.35 -19.12
CA GLN A 85 -12.36 0.64 -17.84
C GLN A 85 -11.05 0.95 -17.07
N PRO A 86 -11.12 1.18 -15.75
CA PRO A 86 -9.92 1.42 -14.95
C PRO A 86 -9.13 0.12 -14.79
N LEU A 87 -7.88 0.09 -15.30
CA LEU A 87 -7.01 -1.09 -15.26
C LEU A 87 -5.95 -0.97 -14.16
N VAL A 88 -5.56 -2.10 -13.56
CA VAL A 88 -4.40 -2.18 -12.65
C VAL A 88 -3.13 -1.64 -13.34
N SER A 89 -2.94 -1.90 -14.64
CA SER A 89 -1.82 -1.37 -15.40
C SER A 89 -1.89 0.14 -15.64
N SER A 90 -3.09 0.75 -15.65
CA SER A 90 -3.24 2.21 -15.67
C SER A 90 -2.83 2.83 -14.33
N TRP A 91 -3.16 2.17 -13.22
CA TRP A 91 -2.66 2.57 -11.90
C TRP A 91 -1.14 2.44 -11.80
N TRP A 92 -0.59 1.36 -12.36
CA TRP A 92 0.86 1.11 -12.38
C TRP A 92 1.65 2.20 -13.13
N LYS A 93 1.08 2.83 -14.15
CA LYS A 93 1.73 3.94 -14.89
C LYS A 93 2.01 5.16 -14.02
N ILE A 94 1.27 5.38 -12.93
CA ILE A 94 1.59 6.44 -11.97
C ILE A 94 2.92 6.12 -11.28
N VAL A 95 3.17 4.87 -10.91
CA VAL A 95 4.47 4.43 -10.36
C VAL A 95 5.58 4.63 -11.38
N GLU A 96 5.34 4.29 -12.65
CA GLU A 96 6.31 4.51 -13.73
C GLU A 96 6.66 6.00 -13.93
N SER A 97 5.73 6.91 -13.63
CA SER A 97 5.95 8.37 -13.76
C SER A 97 7.01 8.94 -12.82
N TYR A 98 7.30 8.26 -11.71
CA TYR A 98 8.35 8.67 -10.77
C TYR A 98 9.74 8.72 -11.41
N GLN A 99 9.99 7.94 -12.46
CA GLN A 99 11.23 8.03 -13.25
C GLN A 99 11.42 9.43 -13.84
N SER A 100 10.38 9.98 -14.48
CA SER A 100 10.41 11.34 -15.03
C SER A 100 10.58 12.39 -13.93
N ALA A 101 9.90 12.23 -12.79
CA ALA A 101 10.05 13.13 -11.64
C ALA A 101 11.48 13.13 -11.07
N ALA A 102 12.17 11.99 -11.13
CA ALA A 102 13.59 11.86 -10.80
C ALA A 102 14.54 12.29 -11.93
N LYS A 103 14.03 12.91 -13.00
CA LYS A 103 14.78 13.32 -14.20
C LYS A 103 15.45 12.14 -14.93
N GLN A 104 14.90 10.94 -14.80
CA GLN A 104 15.30 9.73 -15.52
C GLN A 104 14.36 9.47 -16.71
N PRO A 105 14.81 8.80 -17.79
CA PRO A 105 13.92 8.43 -18.88
C PRO A 105 12.82 7.48 -18.41
N GLN A 106 11.56 7.88 -18.55
CA GLN A 106 10.43 7.02 -18.21
C GLN A 106 10.33 5.84 -19.17
N ARG A 107 10.46 4.63 -18.62
CA ARG A 107 10.32 3.36 -19.31
C ARG A 107 9.30 2.48 -18.60
N PRO A 108 8.63 1.55 -19.31
CA PRO A 108 7.75 0.59 -18.64
C PRO A 108 8.50 -0.24 -17.59
N ILE A 109 7.88 -0.45 -16.43
CA ILE A 109 8.40 -1.31 -15.37
C ILE A 109 7.68 -2.65 -15.44
N THR A 110 8.41 -3.70 -15.77
CA THR A 110 7.87 -5.06 -15.85
C THR A 110 8.17 -5.82 -14.56
N VAL A 111 7.13 -6.27 -13.86
CA VAL A 111 7.25 -6.99 -12.58
C VAL A 111 6.96 -8.48 -12.78
N LYS A 112 7.88 -9.37 -12.41
CA LYS A 112 7.70 -10.83 -12.57
C LYS A 112 8.00 -11.58 -11.27
N VAL A 113 7.12 -12.51 -10.92
CA VAL A 113 7.44 -13.51 -9.88
C VAL A 113 8.37 -14.55 -10.49
N VAL A 114 9.61 -14.60 -10.03
CA VAL A 114 10.61 -15.57 -10.50
C VAL A 114 10.72 -16.78 -9.57
N ARG A 115 10.28 -16.63 -8.31
CA ARG A 115 10.37 -17.68 -7.31
C ARG A 115 9.25 -17.59 -6.28
N GLN A 116 8.90 -18.73 -5.71
CA GLN A 116 7.99 -18.82 -4.56
C GLN A 116 8.56 -19.80 -3.54
N VAL A 117 8.63 -19.37 -2.28
CA VAL A 117 9.03 -20.22 -1.15
C VAL A 117 7.84 -20.32 -0.19
N THR A 118 7.59 -21.50 0.38
CA THR A 118 6.60 -21.67 1.44
C THR A 118 7.31 -22.20 2.68
N ASP A 119 7.06 -21.57 3.82
CA ASP A 119 7.63 -21.97 5.11
C ASP A 119 6.50 -22.24 6.10
N THR A 120 6.01 -23.48 6.15
CA THR A 120 4.97 -23.88 7.12
C THR A 120 5.53 -24.28 8.48
N SER A 121 6.86 -24.26 8.63
CA SER A 121 7.57 -24.58 9.87
C SER A 121 7.74 -23.37 10.80
N TYR A 122 7.49 -22.16 10.31
CA TYR A 122 7.75 -20.92 11.04
C TYR A 122 9.23 -20.83 11.45
N SER A 123 10.13 -20.97 10.47
CA SER A 123 11.58 -21.14 10.70
C SER A 123 12.27 -20.04 11.51
N ILE A 124 11.67 -18.85 11.62
CA ILE A 124 12.17 -17.72 12.43
C ILE A 124 11.19 -17.31 13.55
N GLY A 125 10.26 -18.20 13.91
CA GLY A 125 9.24 -17.95 14.92
C GLY A 125 7.96 -17.29 14.39
N LYS A 126 6.95 -17.17 15.24
CA LYS A 126 5.65 -16.55 14.89
C LYS A 126 5.58 -15.05 15.17
N VAL A 127 6.60 -14.50 15.83
CA VAL A 127 6.77 -13.06 16.02
C VAL A 127 8.03 -12.68 15.24
N ILE A 128 7.85 -12.04 14.10
CA ILE A 128 8.94 -11.65 13.20
C ILE A 128 9.46 -10.28 13.61
N THR A 129 10.78 -10.15 13.68
CA THR A 129 11.47 -8.86 13.71
C THR A 129 12.41 -8.79 12.49
N ALA A 130 12.78 -7.57 12.07
CA ALA A 130 13.63 -7.36 10.90
C ALA A 130 14.98 -8.11 11.02
N ASP A 131 15.54 -8.19 12.23
CA ASP A 131 16.83 -8.86 12.51
C ASP A 131 16.85 -10.35 12.08
N PHE A 132 15.69 -11.01 12.09
CA PHE A 132 15.56 -12.43 11.74
C PHE A 132 15.13 -12.66 10.29
N LEU A 133 14.95 -11.61 9.47
CA LEU A 133 14.51 -11.77 8.08
C LEU A 133 15.62 -12.25 7.15
N LYS A 134 16.90 -12.00 7.48
CA LYS A 134 18.04 -12.32 6.62
C LYS A 134 18.07 -13.78 6.13
N PRO A 135 17.90 -14.81 6.98
CA PRO A 135 17.84 -16.20 6.49
C PRO A 135 16.66 -16.48 5.55
N LEU A 136 15.49 -15.87 5.78
CA LEU A 136 14.34 -16.01 4.89
C LEU A 136 14.61 -15.37 3.53
N ILE A 137 15.16 -14.15 3.52
CA ILE A 137 15.58 -13.42 2.32
C ILE A 137 16.57 -14.26 1.53
N GLN A 138 17.65 -14.74 2.16
CA GLN A 138 18.67 -15.56 1.50
C GLN A 138 18.08 -16.84 0.88
N LYS A 139 17.19 -17.54 1.59
CA LYS A 139 16.51 -18.74 1.08
C LYS A 139 15.57 -18.42 -0.10
N ALA A 140 14.90 -17.27 -0.05
CA ALA A 140 13.97 -16.82 -1.05
C ALA A 140 14.66 -16.35 -2.33
N THR A 141 15.83 -15.72 -2.22
CA THR A 141 16.55 -15.09 -3.33
C THR A 141 17.72 -15.92 -3.83
N GLU A 142 18.09 -16.99 -3.11
CA GLU A 142 19.30 -17.80 -3.35
C GLU A 142 20.57 -16.92 -3.37
N GLY A 143 20.58 -15.87 -2.55
CA GLY A 143 21.67 -14.89 -2.48
C GLY A 143 21.71 -13.87 -3.63
N ASN A 144 20.75 -13.88 -4.54
CA ASN A 144 20.68 -12.91 -5.63
C ASN A 144 20.07 -11.57 -5.15
N SER A 145 20.91 -10.54 -4.99
CA SER A 145 20.49 -9.19 -4.57
C SER A 145 19.59 -8.46 -5.56
N GLY A 146 19.53 -8.90 -6.82
CA GLY A 146 18.65 -8.35 -7.86
C GLY A 146 17.21 -8.90 -7.84
N ILE A 147 16.85 -9.69 -6.82
CA ILE A 147 15.49 -10.20 -6.61
C ILE A 147 14.94 -9.55 -5.34
N VAL A 148 13.75 -8.94 -5.41
CA VAL A 148 13.07 -8.37 -4.24
C VAL A 148 12.23 -9.47 -3.58
N PRO A 149 12.57 -9.93 -2.36
CA PRO A 149 11.70 -10.84 -1.62
C PRO A 149 10.47 -10.10 -1.09
N VAL A 150 9.31 -10.73 -1.24
CA VAL A 150 8.02 -10.24 -0.71
C VAL A 150 7.48 -11.29 0.26
N ILE A 151 7.50 -10.96 1.54
CA ILE A 151 7.17 -11.87 2.63
C ILE A 151 5.72 -11.64 3.04
N PHE A 152 4.85 -12.58 2.70
CA PHE A 152 3.48 -12.62 3.21
C PHE A 152 3.44 -13.48 4.47
N THR A 153 2.84 -12.96 5.53
CA THR A 153 2.66 -13.68 6.79
C THR A 153 1.26 -14.31 6.91
N ALA A 154 1.18 -15.49 7.51
CA ALA A 154 -0.10 -16.17 7.77
C ALA A 154 -0.81 -15.56 8.98
N ARG A 155 -2.10 -15.91 9.16
CA ARG A 155 -2.97 -15.41 10.24
C ARG A 155 -2.56 -15.77 11.68
N ASP A 156 -1.45 -16.45 11.86
CA ASP A 156 -0.93 -16.85 13.16
C ASP A 156 0.51 -16.36 13.36
N VAL A 157 0.88 -15.31 12.63
CA VAL A 157 2.17 -14.66 12.67
C VAL A 157 1.96 -13.16 12.85
N SER A 158 2.74 -12.56 13.74
CA SER A 158 2.82 -11.12 13.91
C SER A 158 4.19 -10.59 13.49
N VAL A 159 4.28 -9.33 13.06
CA VAL A 159 5.48 -8.66 12.58
C VAL A 159 5.66 -7.38 13.38
N HIS A 160 6.81 -7.25 14.02
CA HIS A 160 7.17 -6.04 14.74
C HIS A 160 7.19 -4.82 13.81
N GLY A 161 6.57 -3.73 14.24
CA GLY A 161 6.47 -2.48 13.47
C GLY A 161 5.26 -2.41 12.52
N LEU A 162 4.59 -3.52 12.25
CA LEU A 162 3.23 -3.49 11.69
C LEU A 162 2.21 -3.17 12.79
N CYS A 163 0.99 -2.82 12.38
CA CYS A 163 -0.08 -2.41 13.31
C CYS A 163 0.27 -1.12 14.10
N MET A 164 1.15 -0.30 13.52
CA MET A 164 1.52 1.05 13.99
C MET A 164 1.29 2.06 12.85
N GLY A 165 0.07 2.08 12.34
CA GLY A 165 -0.33 2.89 11.18
C GLY A 165 0.17 2.34 9.84
N LYS A 166 0.59 1.07 9.77
CA LYS A 166 0.95 0.38 8.52
C LYS A 166 0.67 -1.13 8.61
N CYS A 167 0.33 -1.72 7.47
CA CYS A 167 -0.10 -3.12 7.33
C CYS A 167 0.81 -3.94 6.40
N ALA A 168 1.67 -3.22 5.69
CA ALA A 168 2.83 -3.73 5.01
C ALA A 168 3.97 -2.75 5.28
N ASP A 169 5.18 -3.21 5.08
CA ASP A 169 6.39 -2.43 5.23
C ASP A 169 7.40 -2.83 4.17
N HIS A 170 8.35 -1.96 3.94
CA HIS A 170 9.55 -2.28 3.18
C HIS A 170 10.78 -1.84 3.96
N GLY A 171 11.93 -2.39 3.59
CA GLY A 171 13.19 -2.07 4.25
C GLY A 171 14.37 -2.70 3.52
N VAL A 172 15.55 -2.53 4.10
CA VAL A 172 16.82 -2.94 3.47
C VAL A 172 17.60 -3.88 4.39
N ILE A 173 18.04 -5.01 3.84
CA ILE A 173 19.00 -5.91 4.51
C ILE A 173 20.15 -6.15 3.55
N ASP A 174 21.38 -5.85 3.98
CA ASP A 174 22.60 -6.00 3.15
C ASP A 174 22.46 -5.35 1.75
N GLN A 175 21.92 -4.12 1.67
CA GLN A 175 21.62 -3.40 0.41
C GLN A 175 20.59 -4.07 -0.51
N GLN A 176 19.86 -5.08 -0.01
CA GLN A 176 18.76 -5.72 -0.72
C GLN A 176 17.42 -5.22 -0.16
N PRO A 177 16.58 -4.55 -0.97
CA PRO A 177 15.24 -4.17 -0.56
C PRO A 177 14.36 -5.41 -0.37
N TYR A 178 13.46 -5.38 0.61
CA TYR A 178 12.43 -6.39 0.81
C TYR A 178 11.08 -5.73 1.09
N ILE A 179 10.01 -6.49 0.88
CA ILE A 179 8.65 -6.12 1.28
C ILE A 179 8.15 -7.16 2.27
N ILE A 180 7.47 -6.74 3.34
CA ILE A 180 6.75 -7.62 4.25
C ILE A 180 5.29 -7.19 4.37
N VAL A 181 4.38 -8.15 4.31
CA VAL A 181 2.93 -7.93 4.34
C VAL A 181 2.33 -8.75 5.47
N GLY A 182 1.69 -8.04 6.39
CA GLY A 182 0.96 -8.59 7.52
C GLY A 182 -0.32 -9.30 7.09
N ASN A 183 -0.71 -10.37 7.81
CA ASN A 183 -2.06 -10.89 7.64
C ASN A 183 -3.06 -9.97 8.36
N PRO A 184 -4.01 -9.34 7.67
CA PRO A 184 -4.93 -8.40 8.28
C PRO A 184 -5.97 -9.06 9.20
N GLN A 185 -5.96 -10.39 9.36
CA GLN A 185 -6.77 -11.08 10.39
C GLN A 185 -6.06 -11.15 11.75
N THR A 186 -4.78 -10.79 11.80
CA THR A 186 -3.92 -10.84 12.99
C THR A 186 -3.32 -9.48 13.24
N GLU A 187 -2.80 -8.86 12.18
CA GLU A 187 -2.20 -7.55 12.18
C GLU A 187 -3.31 -6.53 12.09
N CYS A 188 -3.65 -5.91 13.23
CA CYS A 188 -4.70 -4.89 13.32
C CYS A 188 -6.00 -5.30 12.58
N PRO A 189 -6.79 -6.27 13.12
CA PRO A 189 -7.93 -6.95 12.44
C PRO A 189 -9.06 -6.11 11.82
N GLU A 190 -8.99 -4.79 11.92
CA GLU A 190 -9.94 -3.83 11.40
C GLU A 190 -9.23 -2.79 10.54
N GLU A 191 -8.18 -2.15 11.08
CA GLU A 191 -7.43 -1.13 10.36
C GLU A 191 -6.74 -1.68 9.10
N CYS A 192 -6.10 -2.84 9.20
CA CYS A 192 -5.44 -3.45 8.05
C CYS A 192 -6.37 -4.18 7.11
N ALA A 193 -7.61 -4.44 7.56
CA ALA A 193 -8.66 -4.99 6.72
C ALA A 193 -9.54 -3.88 6.11
N TRP A 194 -9.33 -2.60 6.43
CA TRP A 194 -10.09 -1.49 5.88
C TRP A 194 -9.87 -1.39 4.36
N PRO A 195 -10.93 -1.18 3.53
CA PRO A 195 -12.32 -0.89 3.89
C PRO A 195 -13.25 -2.13 3.94
N PHE A 196 -12.70 -3.34 3.97
CA PHE A 196 -13.47 -4.60 4.02
C PHE A 196 -13.93 -4.98 5.44
N ALA A 197 -13.23 -4.49 6.48
CA ALA A 197 -13.65 -4.52 7.89
C ALA A 197 -13.26 -3.19 8.57
N GLY A 198 -13.70 -2.96 9.81
CA GLY A 198 -13.35 -1.74 10.56
C GLY A 198 -13.86 -0.43 9.95
N GLY A 199 -14.81 -0.51 9.02
CA GLY A 199 -15.21 0.58 8.14
C GLY A 199 -16.44 0.20 7.32
N PRO A 200 -16.62 0.70 6.08
CA PRO A 200 -17.88 0.52 5.33
C PRO A 200 -18.22 -0.94 4.96
N ASN A 201 -17.39 -1.91 5.38
CA ASN A 201 -17.61 -3.35 5.25
C ASN A 201 -17.89 -3.76 3.80
N LEU A 202 -17.02 -3.27 2.90
CA LEU A 202 -17.14 -3.59 1.49
C LEU A 202 -17.00 -5.10 1.27
N ILE A 203 -17.76 -5.64 0.31
CA ILE A 203 -17.59 -7.04 -0.08
C ILE A 203 -16.32 -7.15 -0.95
N PRO A 204 -15.32 -7.95 -0.52
CA PRO A 204 -14.02 -7.99 -1.19
C PRO A 204 -14.10 -8.63 -2.59
N PRO A 205 -13.31 -8.15 -3.57
CA PRO A 205 -13.32 -8.65 -4.95
C PRO A 205 -13.10 -10.16 -5.07
N SER A 206 -12.15 -10.73 -4.32
CA SER A 206 -11.92 -12.18 -4.32
C SER A 206 -12.93 -12.96 -3.48
N GLY A 207 -13.64 -12.27 -2.58
CA GLY A 207 -14.52 -12.87 -1.56
C GLY A 207 -13.81 -13.24 -0.26
N ASP A 208 -12.50 -12.97 -0.14
CA ASP A 208 -11.68 -13.24 1.04
C ASP A 208 -11.06 -11.93 1.53
N ILE A 209 -11.45 -11.48 2.72
CA ILE A 209 -10.97 -10.23 3.32
C ILE A 209 -9.45 -10.22 3.42
N GLY A 210 -8.86 -11.32 3.90
CA GLY A 210 -7.41 -11.43 4.08
C GLY A 210 -6.65 -11.30 2.75
N ALA A 211 -7.15 -11.94 1.70
CA ALA A 211 -6.54 -11.91 0.37
C ALA A 211 -6.55 -10.50 -0.24
N ASP A 212 -7.70 -9.83 -0.22
CA ASP A 212 -7.85 -8.51 -0.84
C ASP A 212 -7.16 -7.40 -0.03
N ALA A 213 -7.20 -7.46 1.31
CA ALA A 213 -6.45 -6.52 2.14
C ALA A 213 -4.93 -6.74 2.07
N MET A 214 -4.45 -7.99 1.97
CA MET A 214 -3.03 -8.24 1.66
C MET A 214 -2.62 -7.68 0.30
N VAL A 215 -3.52 -7.62 -0.70
CA VAL A 215 -3.23 -6.96 -1.98
C VAL A 215 -3.12 -5.45 -1.80
N ILE A 216 -3.95 -4.81 -0.97
CA ILE A 216 -3.84 -3.38 -0.66
C ILE A 216 -2.49 -3.10 0.00
N GLY A 217 -2.14 -3.80 1.08
CA GLY A 217 -0.87 -3.63 1.77
C GLY A 217 0.32 -3.92 0.85
N PHE A 218 0.25 -4.99 0.05
CA PHE A 218 1.29 -5.28 -0.92
C PHE A 218 1.41 -4.19 -2.00
N ALA A 219 0.31 -3.62 -2.48
CA ALA A 219 0.34 -2.53 -3.44
C ALA A 219 1.02 -1.28 -2.85
N GLN A 220 0.73 -0.96 -1.58
CA GLN A 220 1.39 0.13 -0.85
C GLN A 220 2.90 -0.11 -0.73
N GLY A 221 3.30 -1.24 -0.14
CA GLY A 221 4.72 -1.58 0.02
C GLY A 221 5.44 -1.69 -1.33
N LEU A 222 4.78 -2.17 -2.38
CA LEU A 222 5.37 -2.22 -3.72
C LEU A 222 5.63 -0.82 -4.28
N VAL A 223 4.71 0.13 -4.11
CA VAL A 223 4.90 1.52 -4.56
C VAL A 223 6.07 2.16 -3.82
N ASP A 224 6.11 2.02 -2.50
CA ASP A 224 7.15 2.60 -1.66
C ASP A 224 8.51 1.98 -1.97
N THR A 225 8.61 0.66 -2.14
CA THR A 225 9.86 0.00 -2.58
C THR A 225 10.29 0.39 -3.99
N MET A 226 9.37 0.72 -4.90
CA MET A 226 9.75 1.12 -6.26
C MET A 226 10.31 2.53 -6.30
N THR A 227 9.74 3.41 -5.48
CA THR A 227 10.06 4.84 -5.43
C THR A 227 11.15 5.17 -4.40
N ASN A 228 11.37 4.29 -3.43
CA ASN A 228 12.33 4.47 -2.34
C ASN A 228 13.00 3.15 -1.88
N PRO A 229 13.53 2.29 -2.78
CA PRO A 229 14.05 0.97 -2.42
C PRO A 229 15.15 0.94 -1.37
N LEU A 230 15.98 2.00 -1.30
CA LEU A 230 17.12 2.09 -0.39
C LEU A 230 16.95 3.27 0.57
N GLU A 231 15.71 3.68 0.85
CA GLU A 231 15.40 4.77 1.80
C GLU A 231 16.11 6.10 1.48
N THR A 232 16.39 6.35 0.20
CA THR A 232 17.11 7.52 -0.33
C THR A 232 16.45 8.12 -1.57
N GLY A 233 15.33 7.57 -2.04
CA GLY A 233 14.57 7.97 -3.23
C GLY A 233 13.53 9.05 -2.92
N PHE A 234 12.23 8.71 -3.01
CA PHE A 234 11.13 9.65 -2.78
C PHE A 234 10.53 9.55 -1.39
N PHE A 235 10.56 10.63 -0.63
CA PHE A 235 9.93 10.73 0.69
C PHE A 235 9.74 12.20 1.13
N GLU A 236 8.90 12.42 2.13
CA GLU A 236 8.68 13.73 2.77
C GLU A 236 9.89 14.12 3.63
N ASP A 237 10.41 15.33 3.45
CA ASP A 237 11.54 15.89 4.21
C ASP A 237 11.11 16.33 5.63
N SER A 238 10.64 15.36 6.42
CA SER A 238 10.18 15.54 7.80
C SER A 238 11.03 14.73 8.78
N LEU A 239 11.44 15.37 9.87
CA LEU A 239 12.18 14.74 10.98
C LEU A 239 11.35 13.69 11.76
N ARG A 240 10.05 13.57 11.50
CA ARG A 240 9.12 12.67 12.21
C ARG A 240 8.52 11.67 11.24
N LYS A 241 9.19 10.52 11.06
CA LYS A 241 8.80 9.37 10.23
C LYS A 241 8.38 9.79 8.80
N PRO A 242 9.30 9.76 7.83
CA PRO A 242 9.04 10.31 6.51
C PRO A 242 7.86 9.59 5.84
N LEU A 243 6.88 10.36 5.36
CA LEU A 243 5.84 9.84 4.49
C LEU A 243 6.44 9.50 3.12
N GLU A 244 5.98 8.41 2.54
CA GLU A 244 6.32 7.94 1.20
C GLU A 244 5.11 7.99 0.26
N ALA A 245 5.37 7.71 -1.01
CA ALA A 245 4.42 7.77 -2.11
C ALA A 245 3.05 7.11 -1.84
N SER A 246 3.03 5.94 -1.20
CA SER A 246 1.79 5.23 -0.87
C SER A 246 1.19 5.70 0.45
N SER A 247 2.03 5.91 1.48
CA SER A 247 1.58 6.27 2.83
C SER A 247 0.97 7.66 2.91
N ALA A 248 1.39 8.61 2.05
CA ALA A 248 0.78 9.93 1.92
C ALA A 248 -0.69 9.87 1.48
N CYS A 249 -1.12 8.75 0.89
CA CYS A 249 -2.45 8.56 0.32
C CYS A 249 -3.26 7.45 1.00
N MET A 250 -2.92 7.15 2.26
CA MET A 250 -3.58 6.10 3.02
C MET A 250 -5.09 6.32 3.12
N GLY A 251 -5.86 5.26 2.90
CA GLY A 251 -7.32 5.29 3.02
C GLY A 251 -8.06 5.91 1.82
N ILE A 252 -7.37 6.30 0.75
CA ILE A 252 -7.98 6.85 -0.45
C ILE A 252 -8.01 5.77 -1.54
N PHE A 253 -9.20 5.43 -2.05
CA PHE A 253 -9.38 4.44 -3.12
C PHE A 253 -10.10 4.99 -4.36
N GLY A 254 -10.81 6.10 -4.25
CA GLY A 254 -11.45 6.79 -5.37
C GLY A 254 -11.73 8.25 -5.07
N SER A 255 -12.17 9.00 -6.08
CA SER A 255 -12.61 10.39 -5.91
C SER A 255 -13.64 10.56 -4.78
N GLY A 256 -13.49 11.65 -4.01
CA GLY A 256 -14.35 11.96 -2.86
C GLY A 256 -14.11 11.08 -1.62
N ALA A 257 -12.99 10.37 -1.54
CA ALA A 257 -12.61 9.64 -0.33
C ALA A 257 -12.36 10.60 0.85
N VAL A 258 -12.70 10.12 2.04
CA VAL A 258 -12.36 10.73 3.33
C VAL A 258 -11.65 9.65 4.14
N PRO A 259 -10.33 9.69 4.30
CA PRO A 259 -9.56 8.66 5.00
C PRO A 259 -10.18 8.27 6.35
N GLY A 260 -10.27 6.96 6.60
CA GLY A 260 -10.89 6.40 7.81
C GLY A 260 -12.42 6.37 7.81
N SER A 261 -13.11 7.12 6.95
CA SER A 261 -14.58 7.17 6.90
C SER A 261 -15.17 6.58 5.61
N ASN A 262 -14.74 7.08 4.45
CA ASN A 262 -15.29 6.68 3.14
C ASN A 262 -14.14 6.44 2.14
N PRO A 263 -14.06 5.27 1.49
CA PRO A 263 -13.02 4.95 0.52
C PRO A 263 -13.13 5.73 -0.79
N GLY A 264 -14.21 6.49 -0.99
CA GLY A 264 -14.49 7.25 -2.20
C GLY A 264 -15.32 6.45 -3.20
N LYS A 265 -15.42 6.97 -4.42
CA LYS A 265 -16.19 6.32 -5.49
C LYS A 265 -15.56 4.98 -5.86
N LEU A 266 -16.36 3.92 -5.89
CA LEU A 266 -15.97 2.55 -6.26
C LEU A 266 -16.93 1.94 -7.28
N LEU A 267 -16.44 1.00 -8.10
CA LEU A 267 -17.28 0.14 -8.92
C LEU A 267 -17.89 -0.94 -8.03
N LYS A 268 -19.12 -1.35 -8.36
CA LYS A 268 -19.83 -2.41 -7.64
C LYS A 268 -20.35 -3.43 -8.63
N ASP A 269 -20.09 -4.71 -8.37
CA ASP A 269 -20.69 -5.80 -9.14
C ASP A 269 -22.19 -5.88 -8.79
N PRO A 270 -23.10 -5.81 -9.78
CA PRO A 270 -24.53 -5.71 -9.52
C PRO A 270 -25.15 -7.02 -8.98
N ILE A 271 -24.48 -8.16 -9.17
CA ILE A 271 -24.99 -9.47 -8.75
C ILE A 271 -24.46 -9.84 -7.36
N THR A 272 -23.16 -9.67 -7.16
CA THR A 272 -22.45 -10.12 -5.95
C THR A 272 -22.25 -9.01 -4.92
N GLY A 273 -22.46 -7.74 -5.31
CA GLY A 273 -22.23 -6.58 -4.44
C GLY A 273 -20.76 -6.27 -4.18
N LYS A 274 -19.82 -6.98 -4.81
CA LYS A 274 -18.37 -6.81 -4.65
C LYS A 274 -17.92 -5.42 -5.10
N SER A 275 -17.12 -4.75 -4.26
CA SER A 275 -16.60 -3.40 -4.54
C SER A 275 -15.15 -3.43 -4.98
N PHE A 276 -14.81 -2.67 -6.02
CA PHE A 276 -13.47 -2.64 -6.62
C PHE A 276 -13.24 -1.32 -7.38
N ASN A 277 -12.00 -0.99 -7.73
CA ASN A 277 -11.69 0.18 -8.56
C ASN A 277 -10.79 -0.15 -9.76
N ALA A 278 -10.31 -1.40 -9.88
CA ALA A 278 -9.41 -1.79 -10.95
C ALA A 278 -9.75 -3.18 -11.51
N TYR A 279 -9.70 -3.30 -12.83
CA TYR A 279 -9.68 -4.57 -13.55
C TYR A 279 -8.24 -5.00 -13.84
N GLY A 280 -7.99 -6.29 -13.71
CA GLY A 280 -6.72 -6.93 -14.02
C GLY A 280 -6.88 -8.04 -15.05
N SER A 281 -5.81 -8.82 -15.19
CA SER A 281 -5.74 -9.91 -16.17
C SER A 281 -6.89 -10.91 -15.98
N LYS A 282 -7.45 -11.40 -17.10
CA LYS A 282 -8.56 -12.37 -17.12
C LYS A 282 -9.81 -11.93 -16.34
N GLY A 283 -10.11 -10.62 -16.34
CA GLY A 283 -11.29 -10.06 -15.70
C GLY A 283 -11.25 -10.10 -14.16
N LYS A 284 -10.07 -10.35 -13.56
CA LYS A 284 -9.90 -10.22 -12.11
C LYS A 284 -10.13 -8.79 -11.69
N ARG A 285 -10.68 -8.59 -10.50
CA ARG A 285 -11.02 -7.28 -9.95
C ARG A 285 -10.20 -7.06 -8.69
N PHE A 286 -9.77 -5.83 -8.47
CA PHE A 286 -8.93 -5.45 -7.36
C PHE A 286 -9.38 -4.10 -6.81
N LEU A 287 -9.10 -3.90 -5.53
CA LEU A 287 -9.10 -2.59 -4.90
C LEU A 287 -7.64 -2.18 -4.72
N VAL A 288 -7.20 -1.13 -5.42
CA VAL A 288 -5.83 -0.60 -5.33
C VAL A 288 -5.84 0.79 -4.70
N PRO A 289 -4.91 1.10 -3.79
CA PRO A 289 -4.87 2.39 -3.09
C PRO A 289 -4.52 3.53 -4.05
N ALA A 290 -4.84 4.76 -3.66
CA ALA A 290 -4.27 5.94 -4.28
C ALA A 290 -2.74 5.96 -4.15
N VAL A 291 -2.09 6.66 -5.07
CA VAL A 291 -0.64 6.89 -5.05
C VAL A 291 -0.41 8.39 -5.18
N TRP A 292 0.53 8.93 -4.43
CA TRP A 292 0.95 10.31 -4.60
C TRP A 292 1.42 10.52 -6.03
N ASN A 293 0.87 11.50 -6.73
CA ASN A 293 1.30 11.80 -8.09
C ASN A 293 2.36 12.91 -8.03
N PRO A 294 3.63 12.62 -8.38
CA PRO A 294 4.72 13.59 -8.27
C PRO A 294 4.64 14.73 -9.30
N VAL A 295 3.69 14.66 -10.24
CA VAL A 295 3.44 15.72 -11.23
C VAL A 295 2.39 16.70 -10.71
N THR A 296 1.35 16.21 -10.04
CA THR A 296 0.22 17.04 -9.57
C THR A 296 0.30 17.37 -8.10
N ASN A 297 1.25 16.79 -7.36
CA ASN A 297 1.39 16.93 -5.90
C ASN A 297 0.06 16.66 -5.16
N ALA A 298 -0.58 15.55 -5.52
CA ALA A 298 -1.84 15.13 -4.91
C ALA A 298 -2.01 13.61 -5.03
N CYS A 299 -2.84 13.03 -4.17
CA CYS A 299 -3.23 11.63 -4.26
C CYS A 299 -4.07 11.36 -5.51
N TRP A 300 -3.56 10.51 -6.38
CA TRP A 300 -4.22 10.10 -7.61
C TRP A 300 -4.94 8.76 -7.42
N THR A 301 -6.13 8.64 -8.02
CA THR A 301 -6.91 7.40 -8.05
C THR A 301 -7.35 7.10 -9.48
N LEU A 302 -7.73 5.85 -9.72
CA LEU A 302 -8.28 5.41 -11.01
C LEU A 302 -9.66 6.01 -11.36
N MET A 303 -10.37 6.63 -10.39
CA MET A 303 -11.79 6.97 -10.50
C MET A 303 -12.19 8.33 -9.96
#